data_AF-A0A9E7AL11-F1
#
_entry.id   AF-A0A9E7AL11-F1
#
_cell.length_a   1.000
_cell.length_b   1.000
_cell.length_c   1.000
_cell.angle_alpha   90.00
_cell.angle_beta   90.00
_cell.angle_gamma   90.00
#
_symmetry.space_group_name_H-M   'P 1'
#
loop_
_entity.id
_entity.type
_entity.pdbx_description
1 polymer ?
#
loop_
_entity_poly.entity_id
_entity_poly.type
_entity_poly.pdbx_seq_one_letter_code
_entity_poly.pdbx_strand_id
1 'polypeptide(L)'
;MTTITDSPADGTATASSLDFSRPIGDQIPVILDGYRRVDNVTDATLASYREHYGDAGITKEDIFFYVYALLHHPEYRERYEDDLKKMLPHIPRAAGFHTYASVGRELADLHVNYERVEPYPSVQEEASLHAPADPWERYRIGERKMRFPKLGRKEKDHTRLEYNEYVTLVGIPEQAQHYTISGRSPLDWVIDRYYVKTDKASGIVNDPNDFLREQGRPDAVVDLIKRLVTVSMRTQELLATLPALEIPEGK
;
A
#
# COMPACT_ATOMS: atom_id res chain seq x y z
N MET A 1 15.20 48.39 -13.55
CA MET A 1 15.59 46.98 -13.48
C MET A 1 14.58 46.29 -12.59
N THR A 2 13.55 45.73 -13.21
CA THR A 2 12.41 45.12 -12.52
C THR A 2 12.78 43.68 -12.22
N THR A 3 12.95 43.37 -10.94
CA THR A 3 13.12 42.01 -10.42
C THR A 3 11.84 41.22 -10.65
N ILE A 4 11.92 40.18 -11.47
CA ILE A 4 10.89 39.15 -11.61
C ILE A 4 11.10 38.18 -10.44
N THR A 5 10.18 38.24 -9.47
CA THR A 5 10.00 37.20 -8.46
C THR A 5 9.38 35.98 -9.13
N ASP A 6 10.13 34.88 -9.15
CA ASP A 6 9.67 33.59 -9.61
C ASP A 6 8.85 32.93 -8.49
N SER A 7 7.54 32.76 -8.73
CA SER A 7 6.64 31.99 -7.87
C SER A 7 6.64 30.54 -8.35
N PRO A 8 6.87 29.53 -7.49
CA PRO A 8 6.66 28.15 -7.90
C PRO A 8 5.16 27.85 -7.83
N ALA A 9 4.46 28.12 -8.92
CA ALA A 9 3.16 27.55 -9.20
C ALA A 9 3.37 26.37 -10.15
N ASP A 10 3.69 25.20 -9.61
CA ASP A 10 3.37 23.94 -10.29
C ASP A 10 3.23 22.82 -9.24
N GLY A 11 2.13 22.88 -8.50
CA GLY A 11 1.71 21.80 -7.63
C GLY A 11 1.10 20.69 -8.48
N THR A 12 1.94 19.89 -9.12
CA THR A 12 1.52 18.57 -9.58
C THR A 12 1.08 17.81 -8.34
N ALA A 13 -0.24 17.62 -8.19
CA ALA A 13 -0.81 16.76 -7.17
C ALA A 13 -0.36 15.32 -7.46
N THR A 14 0.85 14.97 -7.03
CA THR A 14 1.27 13.58 -6.92
C THR A 14 0.29 12.90 -5.97
N ALA A 15 -0.12 11.66 -6.26
CA ALA A 15 -1.17 10.93 -5.52
C ALA A 15 -1.00 10.93 -3.98
N SER A 16 0.21 11.22 -3.50
CA SER A 16 0.58 11.43 -2.11
C SER A 16 0.02 12.69 -1.42
N SER A 17 -0.77 13.55 -2.11
CA SER A 17 -1.33 14.79 -1.53
C SER A 17 -2.84 14.76 -1.27
N LEU A 18 -3.50 13.61 -1.44
CA LEU A 18 -4.95 13.51 -1.23
C LEU A 18 -5.25 13.34 0.27
N ASP A 19 -6.15 14.18 0.78
CA ASP A 19 -6.67 14.08 2.14
C ASP A 19 -7.93 13.22 2.14
N PHE A 20 -7.81 11.96 2.56
CA PHE A 20 -8.94 11.01 2.54
C PHE A 20 -10.04 11.33 3.56
N SER A 21 -9.83 12.30 4.47
CA SER A 21 -10.85 12.74 5.46
C SER A 21 -11.97 13.60 4.87
N ARG A 22 -11.80 14.07 3.62
CA ARG A 22 -12.80 14.81 2.85
C ARG A 22 -12.95 14.22 1.45
N PRO A 23 -14.02 14.55 0.69
CA PRO A 23 -14.22 13.98 -0.64
C PRO A 23 -13.02 14.24 -1.57
N ILE A 24 -12.49 13.19 -2.21
CA ILE A 24 -11.35 13.29 -3.15
C ILE A 24 -11.77 14.09 -4.38
N GLY A 25 -13.04 13.95 -4.78
CA GLY A 25 -13.65 14.71 -5.87
C GLY A 25 -13.40 16.22 -5.74
N ASP A 26 -13.47 16.76 -4.52
CA ASP A 26 -13.37 18.20 -4.27
C ASP A 26 -11.93 18.71 -4.23
N GLN A 27 -10.96 17.81 -4.16
CA GLN A 27 -9.53 18.15 -4.03
C GLN A 27 -8.80 18.22 -5.37
N ILE A 28 -9.40 17.65 -6.41
CA ILE A 28 -8.81 17.60 -7.75
C ILE A 28 -9.68 18.45 -8.68
N PRO A 29 -9.08 19.39 -9.45
CA PRO A 29 -9.82 20.22 -10.40
C PRO A 29 -10.62 19.39 -11.42
N VAL A 30 -11.79 19.91 -11.82
CA VAL A 30 -12.62 19.29 -12.87
C VAL A 30 -11.94 19.37 -14.24
N ILE A 31 -11.15 20.41 -14.47
CA ILE A 31 -10.32 20.58 -15.66
C ILE A 31 -8.86 20.51 -15.24
N LEU A 32 -8.10 19.57 -15.81
CA LEU A 32 -6.68 19.39 -15.58
C LEU A 32 -5.98 19.32 -16.94
N ASP A 33 -5.06 20.23 -17.23
CA ASP A 33 -4.31 20.31 -18.50
C ASP A 33 -5.20 20.30 -19.76
N GLY A 34 -6.38 20.92 -19.68
CA GLY A 34 -7.35 20.96 -20.79
C GLY A 34 -8.23 19.71 -20.91
N TYR A 35 -8.01 18.69 -20.08
CA TYR A 35 -8.85 17.51 -19.99
C TYR A 35 -9.92 17.66 -18.91
N ARG A 36 -11.14 17.24 -19.22
CA ARG A 36 -12.24 17.22 -18.26
C ARG A 36 -12.29 15.87 -17.55
N ARG A 37 -12.23 15.89 -16.22
CA ARG A 37 -12.46 14.72 -15.39
C ARG A 37 -13.93 14.28 -15.48
N VAL A 38 -14.15 12.98 -15.65
CA VAL A 38 -15.46 12.34 -15.68
C VAL A 38 -15.43 11.14 -14.75
N ASP A 39 -16.49 10.94 -13.95
CA ASP A 39 -16.58 9.78 -13.07
C ASP A 39 -16.80 8.50 -13.86
N ASN A 40 -16.06 7.44 -13.50
CA ASN A 40 -16.26 6.11 -14.07
C ASN A 40 -17.47 5.37 -13.45
N VAL A 41 -17.89 5.77 -12.24
CA VAL A 41 -19.16 5.29 -11.68
C VAL A 41 -20.29 6.08 -12.34
N THR A 42 -21.14 5.38 -13.09
CA THR A 42 -22.23 6.02 -13.83
C THR A 42 -23.35 6.49 -12.89
N ASP A 43 -24.15 7.46 -13.32
CA ASP A 43 -25.32 7.92 -12.56
C ASP A 43 -26.38 6.80 -12.43
N ALA A 44 -26.47 5.90 -13.41
CA ALA A 44 -27.32 4.72 -13.34
C ALA A 44 -26.85 3.74 -12.25
N THR A 45 -25.54 3.51 -12.14
CA THR A 45 -24.94 2.71 -11.06
C THR A 45 -25.23 3.34 -9.70
N LEU A 46 -25.02 4.65 -9.57
CA LEU A 46 -25.32 5.39 -8.35
C LEU A 46 -26.79 5.25 -7.94
N ALA A 47 -27.72 5.49 -8.88
CA ALA A 47 -29.15 5.35 -8.64
C ALA A 47 -29.51 3.94 -8.16
N SER A 48 -28.93 2.90 -8.78
CA SER A 48 -29.21 1.52 -8.41
C SER A 48 -28.68 1.13 -7.01
N TYR A 49 -27.53 1.68 -6.59
CA TYR A 49 -27.04 1.52 -5.21
C TYR A 49 -27.94 2.24 -4.21
N ARG A 50 -28.32 3.49 -4.49
CA ARG A 50 -29.22 4.28 -3.63
C ARG A 50 -30.58 3.60 -3.46
N GLU A 51 -31.14 3.07 -4.54
CA GLU A 51 -32.39 2.32 -4.51
C GLU A 51 -32.27 1.04 -3.68
N HIS A 52 -31.22 0.24 -3.91
CA HIS A 52 -31.01 -1.02 -3.18
C HIS A 52 -30.84 -0.81 -1.67
N TYR A 53 -30.06 0.19 -1.27
CA TYR A 53 -29.79 0.48 0.14
C TYR A 53 -30.80 1.44 0.78
N GLY A 54 -31.73 2.01 0.00
CA GLY A 54 -32.72 2.96 0.49
C GLY A 54 -32.12 4.28 1.00
N ASP A 55 -30.95 4.68 0.47
CA ASP A 55 -30.17 5.81 0.99
C ASP A 55 -29.73 6.75 -0.14
N ALA A 56 -30.30 7.95 -0.17
CA ALA A 56 -29.96 8.99 -1.15
C ALA A 56 -28.60 9.67 -0.86
N GLY A 57 -28.05 9.50 0.34
CA GLY A 57 -26.77 10.06 0.77
C GLY A 57 -25.56 9.35 0.16
N ILE A 58 -25.70 8.10 -0.29
CA ILE A 58 -24.63 7.34 -0.95
C ILE A 58 -24.07 8.14 -2.14
N THR A 59 -22.76 8.27 -2.22
CA THR A 59 -22.05 8.93 -3.32
C THR A 59 -21.33 7.93 -4.21
N LYS A 60 -20.87 8.39 -5.39
CA LYS A 60 -20.03 7.57 -6.28
C LYS A 60 -18.71 7.17 -5.63
N GLU A 61 -18.18 8.05 -4.80
CA GLU A 61 -16.96 7.81 -4.04
C GLU A 61 -17.17 6.72 -2.98
N ASP A 62 -18.31 6.71 -2.29
CA ASP A 62 -18.64 5.65 -1.33
C ASP A 62 -18.74 4.29 -2.03
N ILE A 63 -19.28 4.25 -3.26
CA ILE A 63 -19.32 3.02 -4.08
C ILE A 63 -17.90 2.55 -4.42
N PHE A 64 -16.99 3.46 -4.75
CA PHE A 64 -15.60 3.11 -5.00
C PHE A 64 -14.94 2.46 -3.77
N PHE A 65 -15.09 3.08 -2.59
CA PHE A 65 -14.51 2.54 -1.36
C PHE A 65 -15.20 1.25 -0.90
N TYR A 66 -16.51 1.14 -1.07
CA TYR A 66 -17.26 -0.09 -0.86
C TYR A 66 -16.65 -1.26 -1.66
N VAL A 67 -16.42 -1.05 -2.96
CA VAL A 67 -15.79 -2.05 -3.84
C VAL A 67 -14.37 -2.37 -3.34
N TYR A 68 -13.60 -1.35 -2.97
CA TYR A 68 -12.24 -1.53 -2.48
C TYR A 68 -12.18 -2.43 -1.24
N ALA A 69 -13.04 -2.20 -0.24
CA ALA A 69 -13.14 -3.05 0.94
C ALA A 69 -13.61 -4.47 0.61
N LEU A 70 -14.62 -4.62 -0.25
CA LEU A 70 -15.16 -5.92 -0.63
C LEU A 70 -14.10 -6.81 -1.29
N LEU A 71 -13.26 -6.25 -2.17
CA LEU A 71 -12.16 -6.98 -2.81
C LEU A 71 -11.04 -7.40 -1.84
N HIS A 72 -11.01 -6.81 -0.64
CA HIS A 72 -10.12 -7.23 0.45
C HIS A 72 -10.81 -8.16 1.46
N HIS A 73 -12.14 -8.33 1.40
CA HIS A 73 -12.88 -9.13 2.37
C HIS A 73 -12.49 -10.62 2.28
N PRO A 74 -12.02 -11.25 3.38
CA PRO A 74 -11.54 -12.64 3.36
C PRO A 74 -12.58 -13.63 2.81
N GLU A 75 -13.82 -13.58 3.31
CA GLU A 75 -14.88 -14.47 2.84
C GLU A 75 -15.24 -14.24 1.36
N TYR A 76 -15.12 -13.02 0.83
CA TYR A 76 -15.40 -12.77 -0.58
C TYR A 76 -14.34 -13.42 -1.46
N ARG A 77 -13.06 -13.25 -1.08
CA ARG A 77 -11.93 -13.83 -1.81
C ARG A 77 -11.92 -15.36 -1.76
N GLU A 78 -12.33 -15.95 -0.64
CA GLU A 78 -12.45 -17.39 -0.49
C GLU A 78 -13.67 -17.94 -1.25
N ARG A 79 -14.85 -17.35 -1.04
CA ARG A 79 -16.11 -17.81 -1.66
C ARG A 79 -16.07 -17.75 -3.19
N TYR A 80 -15.36 -16.78 -3.76
CA TYR A 80 -15.28 -16.56 -5.21
C TYR A 80 -13.88 -16.81 -5.79
N GLU A 81 -13.02 -17.58 -5.10
CA GLU A 81 -11.62 -17.78 -5.50
C GLU A 81 -11.47 -18.25 -6.95
N ASP A 82 -12.27 -19.24 -7.37
CA ASP A 82 -12.20 -19.82 -8.71
C ASP A 82 -12.60 -18.83 -9.82
N ASP A 83 -13.60 -17.98 -9.55
CA ASP A 83 -14.06 -16.97 -10.49
C ASP A 83 -13.04 -15.82 -10.59
N LEU A 84 -12.53 -15.35 -9.45
CA LEU A 84 -11.51 -14.29 -9.39
C LEU A 84 -10.22 -14.66 -10.14
N LYS A 85 -9.92 -15.96 -10.29
CA LYS A 85 -8.80 -16.46 -11.11
C LYS A 85 -9.07 -16.45 -12.62
N LYS A 86 -10.34 -16.47 -13.04
CA LYS A 86 -10.73 -16.74 -14.44
C LYS A 86 -11.42 -15.56 -15.12
N MET A 87 -12.04 -14.66 -14.37
CA MET A 87 -12.84 -13.57 -14.91
C MET A 87 -12.78 -12.32 -14.02
N LEU A 88 -13.30 -11.19 -14.55
CA LEU A 88 -13.37 -9.96 -13.78
C LEU A 88 -14.29 -10.13 -12.55
N PRO A 89 -13.95 -9.52 -11.40
CA PRO A 89 -14.77 -9.62 -10.20
C PRO A 89 -16.19 -9.11 -10.42
N HIS A 90 -17.18 -9.90 -10.01
CA HIS A 90 -18.56 -9.45 -9.87
C HIS A 90 -18.78 -8.89 -8.47
N ILE A 91 -19.29 -7.66 -8.38
CA ILE A 91 -19.49 -6.95 -7.12
C ILE A 91 -20.93 -7.16 -6.62
N PRO A 92 -21.16 -8.03 -5.62
CA PRO A 92 -22.47 -8.14 -4.96
C PRO A 92 -22.78 -6.89 -4.14
N ARG A 93 -24.06 -6.70 -3.82
CA ARG A 93 -24.52 -5.67 -2.87
C ARG A 93 -24.68 -6.32 -1.49
N ALA A 94 -23.58 -6.39 -0.76
CA ALA A 94 -23.55 -6.92 0.59
C ALA A 94 -24.26 -6.00 1.59
N ALA A 95 -24.79 -6.56 2.67
CA ALA A 95 -25.30 -5.79 3.80
C ALA A 95 -24.19 -4.95 4.45
N GLY A 96 -24.57 -3.86 5.14
CA GLY A 96 -23.60 -3.01 5.85
C GLY A 96 -22.75 -2.09 4.95
N PHE A 97 -23.34 -1.57 3.85
CA PHE A 97 -22.66 -0.70 2.86
C PHE A 97 -21.74 0.36 3.48
N HIS A 98 -22.23 1.13 4.45
CA HIS A 98 -21.47 2.22 5.07
C HIS A 98 -20.22 1.74 5.82
N THR A 99 -20.26 0.56 6.43
CA THR A 99 -19.08 -0.04 7.08
C THR A 99 -18.02 -0.40 6.04
N TYR A 100 -18.42 -1.05 4.93
CA TYR A 100 -17.52 -1.33 3.82
C TYR A 100 -16.95 -0.05 3.20
N ALA A 101 -17.77 0.97 2.97
CA ALA A 101 -17.31 2.25 2.42
C ALA A 101 -16.31 2.95 3.36
N SER A 102 -16.58 2.96 4.67
CA SER A 102 -15.67 3.54 5.68
C SER A 102 -14.34 2.80 5.74
N VAL A 103 -14.38 1.47 5.91
CA VAL A 103 -13.17 0.63 5.96
C VAL A 103 -12.39 0.72 4.65
N GLY A 104 -13.09 0.77 3.52
CA GLY A 104 -12.47 0.91 2.20
C GLY A 104 -11.74 2.24 2.01
N ARG A 105 -12.28 3.32 2.58
CA ARG A 105 -11.63 4.63 2.60
C ARG A 105 -10.37 4.62 3.45
N GLU A 106 -10.43 4.05 4.66
CA GLU A 106 -9.27 3.89 5.54
C GLU A 106 -8.18 3.00 4.91
N LEU A 107 -8.57 1.90 4.26
CA LEU A 107 -7.64 1.03 3.54
C LEU A 107 -6.98 1.76 2.36
N ALA A 108 -7.75 2.53 1.59
CA ALA A 108 -7.22 3.26 0.45
C ALA A 108 -6.25 4.35 0.89
N ASP A 109 -6.57 5.08 1.97
CA ASP A 109 -5.66 6.07 2.58
C ASP A 109 -4.34 5.40 3.00
N LEU A 110 -4.43 4.31 3.77
CA LEU A 110 -3.27 3.54 4.22
C LEU A 110 -2.38 3.06 3.07
N HIS A 111 -2.99 2.53 2.00
CA HIS A 111 -2.25 1.95 0.88
C HIS A 111 -1.69 2.99 -0.09
N VAL A 112 -2.36 4.12 -0.29
CA VAL A 112 -1.83 5.23 -1.11
C VAL A 112 -0.70 5.94 -0.38
N ASN A 113 -0.82 6.09 0.95
CA ASN A 113 0.15 6.78 1.79
C ASN A 113 1.14 5.83 2.51
N TYR A 114 1.38 4.63 1.95
CA TYR A 114 2.20 3.58 2.57
C TYR A 114 3.63 4.01 2.93
N GLU A 115 4.21 4.95 2.19
CA GLU A 115 5.55 5.50 2.46
C GLU A 115 5.57 6.55 3.59
N ARG A 116 4.38 7.01 4.02
CA ARG A 116 4.21 8.12 4.97
C ARG A 116 3.55 7.73 6.29
N VAL A 117 2.99 6.53 6.38
CA VAL A 117 2.43 6.03 7.65
C VAL A 117 3.50 5.88 8.71
N GLU A 118 3.16 6.09 9.99
CA GLU A 118 4.15 6.00 11.06
C GLU A 118 4.83 4.61 11.11
N PRO A 119 6.15 4.55 11.34
CA PRO A 119 6.88 3.29 11.53
C PRO A 119 6.26 2.44 12.64
N TYR A 120 6.25 1.11 12.47
CA TYR A 120 5.64 0.24 13.46
C TYR A 120 6.44 0.26 14.77
N PRO A 121 5.83 0.54 15.94
CA PRO A 121 6.57 0.90 17.15
C PRO A 121 7.54 -0.17 17.66
N SER A 122 7.24 -1.45 17.48
CA SER A 122 8.09 -2.55 17.95
C SER A 122 9.31 -2.80 17.06
N VAL A 123 9.35 -2.25 15.84
CA VAL A 123 10.42 -2.54 14.89
C VAL A 123 11.62 -1.65 15.15
N GLN A 124 12.71 -2.27 15.59
CA GLN A 124 13.94 -1.59 15.98
C GLN A 124 15.09 -1.98 15.06
N GLU A 125 16.10 -1.11 15.00
CA GLU A 125 17.34 -1.37 14.27
C GLU A 125 18.42 -1.88 15.22
N GLU A 126 19.01 -3.02 14.90
CA GLU A 126 20.24 -3.51 15.51
C GLU A 126 21.40 -3.34 14.52
N ALA A 127 22.40 -2.56 14.92
CA ALA A 127 23.63 -2.39 14.18
C ALA A 127 24.71 -3.40 14.67
N SER A 128 25.48 -3.94 13.73
CA SER A 128 26.62 -4.80 14.06
C SER A 128 27.77 -3.99 14.68
N LEU A 129 28.66 -4.66 15.42
CA LEU A 129 29.82 -4.03 16.07
C LEU A 129 30.80 -3.38 15.07
N HIS A 130 30.75 -3.80 13.80
CA HIS A 130 31.61 -3.31 12.72
C HIS A 130 30.85 -2.42 11.74
N ALA A 131 29.64 -1.95 12.10
CA ALA A 131 28.86 -1.06 11.27
C ALA A 131 29.63 0.25 11.00
N PRO A 132 29.78 0.67 9.74
CA PRO A 132 30.43 1.92 9.39
C PRO A 132 29.76 3.14 10.05
N ALA A 133 30.55 4.18 10.32
CA ALA A 133 30.02 5.46 10.79
C ALA A 133 29.28 6.22 9.68
N ASP A 134 29.71 6.06 8.42
CA ASP A 134 29.06 6.65 7.25
C ASP A 134 27.71 5.96 6.98
N PRO A 135 26.58 6.68 7.02
CA PRO A 135 25.26 6.13 6.71
C PRO A 135 25.17 5.53 5.30
N TRP A 136 25.87 6.11 4.31
CA TRP A 136 25.84 5.60 2.92
C TRP A 136 26.51 4.24 2.78
N GLU A 137 27.49 3.93 3.62
CA GLU A 137 28.12 2.63 3.69
C GLU A 137 27.28 1.67 4.56
N ARG A 138 26.81 2.14 5.72
CA ARG A 138 26.02 1.36 6.67
C ARG A 138 24.72 0.82 6.06
N TYR A 139 23.98 1.64 5.33
CA TYR A 139 22.69 1.27 4.72
C TYR A 139 22.80 0.86 3.26
N ARG A 140 24.02 0.63 2.75
CA ARG A 140 24.21 0.24 1.35
C ARG A 140 23.48 -1.06 1.05
N ILE A 141 22.68 -1.05 -0.01
CA ILE A 141 22.04 -2.23 -0.57
C ILE A 141 23.01 -2.86 -1.58
N GLY A 142 23.35 -4.14 -1.38
CA GLY A 142 24.25 -4.88 -2.28
C GLY A 142 23.52 -5.77 -3.28
N GLU A 143 24.28 -6.65 -3.93
CA GLU A 143 23.74 -7.69 -4.82
C GLU A 143 23.03 -8.82 -4.05
N ARG A 144 23.37 -8.99 -2.77
CA ARG A 144 22.72 -9.97 -1.89
C ARG A 144 21.40 -9.38 -1.41
N LYS A 145 20.30 -10.08 -1.69
CA LYS A 145 18.98 -9.76 -1.15
C LYS A 145 18.99 -9.74 0.37
N MET A 146 18.20 -8.84 0.93
CA MET A 146 17.73 -8.91 2.31
C MET A 146 17.09 -10.28 2.57
N ARG A 147 17.08 -10.74 3.81
CA ARG A 147 16.50 -12.06 4.12
C ARG A 147 16.03 -12.19 5.55
N PHE A 148 14.98 -12.96 5.74
CA PHE A 148 14.62 -13.52 7.02
C PHE A 148 15.66 -14.60 7.41
N PRO A 149 16.19 -14.59 8.66
CA PRO A 149 17.02 -15.68 9.17
C PRO A 149 16.30 -17.02 9.08
N LYS A 150 17.05 -18.13 9.15
CA LYS A 150 16.46 -19.47 9.19
C LYS A 150 16.36 -19.94 10.64
N LEU A 151 15.17 -20.32 11.10
CA LEU A 151 14.96 -21.05 12.36
C LEU A 151 15.28 -22.55 12.21
N GLY A 152 15.23 -23.06 10.98
CA GLY A 152 15.52 -24.45 10.67
C GLY A 152 15.72 -24.69 9.18
N ARG A 153 15.54 -25.95 8.74
CA ARG A 153 15.80 -26.32 7.33
C ARG A 153 14.84 -25.67 6.34
N LYS A 154 13.59 -25.41 6.75
CA LYS A 154 12.53 -24.81 5.91
C LYS A 154 11.90 -23.54 6.49
N GLU A 155 12.00 -23.36 7.81
CA GLU A 155 11.31 -22.28 8.52
C GLU A 155 12.20 -21.04 8.62
N LYS A 156 11.56 -19.88 8.44
CA LYS A 156 12.18 -18.57 8.48
C LYS A 156 11.72 -17.83 9.73
N ASP A 157 12.63 -17.06 10.31
CA ASP A 157 12.33 -16.16 11.42
C ASP A 157 11.79 -14.85 10.85
N HIS A 158 10.48 -14.68 10.93
CA HIS A 158 9.81 -13.47 10.45
C HIS A 158 9.82 -12.33 11.47
N THR A 159 10.39 -12.54 12.66
CA THR A 159 10.55 -11.48 13.67
C THR A 159 11.79 -10.61 13.44
N ARG A 160 12.67 -11.05 12.52
CA ARG A 160 13.94 -10.42 12.17
C ARG A 160 14.13 -10.33 10.67
N LEU A 161 14.62 -9.21 10.16
CA LEU A 161 15.00 -9.05 8.76
C LEU A 161 16.45 -8.58 8.66
N GLU A 162 17.32 -9.43 8.13
CA GLU A 162 18.70 -9.08 7.82
C GLU A 162 18.71 -8.18 6.59
N TYR A 163 18.93 -6.88 6.81
CA TYR A 163 18.94 -5.87 5.75
C TYR A 163 20.24 -5.95 4.95
N ASN A 164 21.39 -5.92 5.65
CA ASN A 164 22.70 -6.19 5.10
C ASN A 164 23.62 -6.77 6.19
N GLU A 165 24.95 -6.73 6.03
CA GLU A 165 25.89 -7.23 7.05
C GLU A 165 26.04 -6.35 8.30
N TYR A 166 25.54 -5.11 8.23
CA TYR A 166 25.63 -4.12 9.29
C TYR A 166 24.32 -3.91 10.02
N VAL A 167 23.18 -4.04 9.34
CA VAL A 167 21.87 -3.64 9.84
C VAL A 167 20.93 -4.84 9.84
N THR A 168 20.28 -5.07 10.98
CA THR A 168 19.17 -6.03 11.13
C THR A 168 17.98 -5.33 11.76
N LEU A 169 16.80 -5.53 11.18
CA LEU A 169 15.54 -5.08 11.77
C LEU A 169 14.96 -6.17 12.64
N VAL A 170 14.55 -5.84 13.86
CA VAL A 170 14.06 -6.78 14.87
C VAL A 170 12.74 -6.32 15.47
N GLY A 171 12.01 -7.21 16.13
CA GLY A 171 10.72 -6.88 16.76
C GLY A 171 9.60 -6.75 15.73
N ILE A 172 9.75 -7.35 14.55
CA ILE A 172 8.69 -7.44 13.55
C ILE A 172 7.63 -8.43 14.05
N PRO A 173 6.34 -8.07 14.12
CA PRO A 173 5.29 -9.04 14.40
C PRO A 173 5.22 -10.08 13.29
N GLU A 174 5.18 -11.38 13.61
CA GLU A 174 5.06 -12.45 12.61
C GLU A 174 3.82 -12.28 11.71
N GLN A 175 2.73 -11.74 12.30
CA GLN A 175 1.48 -11.45 11.62
C GLN A 175 1.66 -10.48 10.44
N ALA A 176 2.73 -9.69 10.39
CA ALA A 176 3.01 -8.80 9.26
C ALA A 176 3.18 -9.55 7.92
N GLN A 177 3.42 -10.87 7.96
CA GLN A 177 3.50 -11.72 6.77
C GLN A 177 2.14 -12.19 6.25
N HIS A 178 1.08 -12.13 7.05
CA HIS A 178 -0.23 -12.68 6.68
C HIS A 178 -0.95 -11.83 5.65
N TYR A 179 -0.74 -10.51 5.65
CA TYR A 179 -1.22 -9.65 4.57
C TYR A 179 -0.39 -9.89 3.31
N THR A 180 -1.03 -10.33 2.22
CA THR A 180 -0.35 -10.65 0.97
C THR A 180 -0.99 -9.95 -0.23
N ILE A 181 -0.13 -9.52 -1.15
CA ILE A 181 -0.47 -8.93 -2.44
C ILE A 181 0.19 -9.80 -3.51
N SER A 182 -0.62 -10.43 -4.36
CA SER A 182 -0.15 -11.37 -5.39
C SER A 182 0.74 -12.49 -4.84
N GLY A 183 0.37 -13.04 -3.68
CA GLY A 183 1.05 -14.19 -3.06
C GLY A 183 2.35 -13.86 -2.31
N ARG A 184 2.66 -12.58 -2.09
CA ARG A 184 3.82 -12.12 -1.31
C ARG A 184 3.40 -11.08 -0.29
N SER A 185 4.04 -11.09 0.88
CA SER A 185 3.87 -9.98 1.84
C SER A 185 4.54 -8.70 1.31
N PRO A 186 4.18 -7.51 1.83
CA PRO A 186 4.91 -6.28 1.52
C PRO A 186 6.42 -6.38 1.79
N LEU A 187 6.82 -7.12 2.83
CA LEU A 187 8.24 -7.32 3.14
C LEU A 187 8.93 -8.23 2.12
N ASP A 188 8.25 -9.29 1.65
CA ASP A 188 8.75 -10.12 0.55
C ASP A 188 8.89 -9.34 -0.76
N TRP A 189 8.01 -8.37 -1.01
CA TRP A 189 8.14 -7.45 -2.13
C TRP A 189 9.38 -6.57 -2.02
N VAL A 190 9.66 -6.00 -0.85
CA VAL A 190 10.89 -5.22 -0.64
C VAL A 190 12.13 -6.09 -0.85
N ILE A 191 12.17 -7.29 -0.26
CA ILE A 191 13.27 -8.25 -0.45
C ILE A 191 13.48 -8.58 -1.93
N ASP A 192 12.40 -8.70 -2.70
CA ASP A 192 12.48 -9.06 -4.12
C ASP A 192 12.90 -7.90 -5.03
N ARG A 193 12.59 -6.65 -4.65
CA ARG A 193 12.82 -5.47 -5.49
C ARG A 193 14.08 -4.68 -5.11
N TYR A 194 14.47 -4.65 -3.83
CA TYR A 194 15.58 -3.84 -3.34
C TYR A 194 16.87 -4.65 -3.22
N TYR A 195 17.52 -4.88 -4.36
CA TYR A 195 18.88 -5.40 -4.45
C TYR A 195 19.53 -4.96 -5.75
N VAL A 196 20.85 -4.87 -5.78
CA VAL A 196 21.58 -4.54 -7.02
C VAL A 196 21.49 -5.73 -7.97
N LYS A 197 20.95 -5.49 -9.17
CA LYS A 197 20.77 -6.53 -10.18
C LYS A 197 21.21 -6.04 -11.55
N THR A 198 22.07 -6.79 -12.20
CA THR A 198 22.41 -6.58 -13.62
C THR A 198 21.59 -7.51 -14.50
N ASP A 199 20.88 -6.96 -15.47
CA ASP A 199 20.24 -7.76 -16.51
C ASP A 199 21.30 -8.37 -17.44
N LYS A 200 21.23 -9.69 -17.66
CA LYS A 200 22.28 -10.42 -18.39
C LYS A 200 22.29 -10.11 -19.89
N ALA A 201 21.14 -9.77 -20.47
CA ALA A 201 21.03 -9.57 -21.91
C ALA A 201 21.44 -8.14 -22.30
N SER A 202 20.95 -7.15 -21.57
CA SER A 202 21.22 -5.73 -21.83
C SER A 202 22.46 -5.20 -21.11
N GLY A 203 22.91 -5.86 -20.05
CA GLY A 203 23.99 -5.34 -19.18
C GLY A 203 23.56 -4.17 -18.30
N ILE A 204 22.29 -3.77 -18.34
CA ILE A 204 21.77 -2.64 -17.55
C ILE A 204 21.75 -3.04 -16.07
N VAL A 205 22.36 -2.19 -15.24
CA VAL A 205 22.36 -2.32 -13.79
C VAL A 205 21.16 -1.58 -13.21
N ASN A 206 20.36 -2.30 -12.43
CA ASN A 206 19.35 -1.72 -11.57
C ASN A 206 19.92 -1.65 -10.16
N ASP A 207 20.34 -0.45 -9.75
CA ASP A 207 20.87 -0.16 -8.42
C ASP A 207 19.86 0.71 -7.64
N PRO A 208 19.16 0.16 -6.63
CA PRO A 208 18.24 0.93 -5.80
C PRO A 208 18.91 2.11 -5.08
N ASN A 209 20.22 2.05 -4.83
CA ASN A 209 20.95 3.11 -4.14
C ASN A 209 21.01 4.40 -4.98
N ASP A 210 20.89 4.35 -6.30
CA ASP A 210 20.85 5.56 -7.15
C ASP A 210 19.63 6.42 -6.84
N PHE A 211 18.46 5.80 -6.72
CA PHE A 211 17.24 6.47 -6.28
C PHE A 211 17.37 7.04 -4.86
N LEU A 212 18.03 6.31 -3.95
CA LEU A 212 18.27 6.81 -2.59
C LEU A 212 19.19 8.02 -2.57
N ARG A 213 20.21 8.07 -3.45
CA ARG A 213 21.10 9.22 -3.64
C ARG A 213 20.35 10.44 -4.15
N GLU A 214 19.45 10.27 -5.11
CA GLU A 214 18.58 11.35 -5.61
C GLU A 214 17.71 11.94 -4.50
N GLN A 215 17.22 11.10 -3.58
CA GLN A 215 16.47 11.54 -2.41
C GLN A 215 17.35 12.08 -1.27
N GLY A 216 18.66 11.86 -1.30
CA GLY A 216 19.57 12.19 -0.20
C GLY A 216 19.30 11.40 1.08
N ARG A 217 18.64 10.24 0.99
CA ARG A 217 18.18 9.45 2.14
C ARG A 217 18.72 8.01 2.10
N PRO A 218 19.91 7.74 2.69
CA PRO A 218 20.50 6.40 2.67
C PRO A 218 19.68 5.35 3.43
N ASP A 219 18.91 5.78 4.43
CA ASP A 219 18.12 4.95 5.33
C ASP A 219 16.66 4.74 4.87
N ALA A 220 16.24 5.35 3.76
CA ALA A 220 14.83 5.38 3.37
C ALA A 220 14.20 3.98 3.19
N VAL A 221 14.97 2.98 2.78
CA VAL A 221 14.44 1.60 2.65
C VAL A 221 14.25 0.94 4.03
N VAL A 222 15.11 1.23 5.00
CA VAL A 222 14.94 0.77 6.39
C VAL A 222 13.66 1.36 6.97
N ASP A 223 13.44 2.66 6.79
CA ASP A 223 12.20 3.31 7.18
C ASP A 223 10.98 2.74 6.46
N LEU A 224 11.08 2.55 5.14
CA LEU A 224 10.01 1.95 4.35
C LEU A 224 9.60 0.58 4.91
N ILE A 225 10.57 -0.28 5.26
CA ILE A 225 10.29 -1.59 5.86
C ILE A 225 9.47 -1.45 7.15
N LYS A 226 9.87 -0.55 8.06
CA LYS A 226 9.13 -0.31 9.32
C LYS A 226 7.70 0.15 9.06
N ARG A 227 7.50 0.99 8.03
CA ARG A 227 6.17 1.49 7.63
C ARG A 227 5.33 0.39 6.97
N LEU A 228 5.94 -0.47 6.16
CA LEU A 228 5.26 -1.61 5.56
C LEU A 228 4.81 -2.64 6.60
N VAL A 229 5.52 -2.77 7.73
CA VAL A 229 5.01 -3.53 8.88
C VAL A 229 3.72 -2.91 9.40
N THR A 230 3.66 -1.58 9.58
CA THR A 230 2.43 -0.86 9.95
C THR A 230 1.31 -1.10 8.95
N VAL A 231 1.59 -0.99 7.65
CA VAL A 231 0.60 -1.25 6.59
C VAL A 231 0.05 -2.67 6.72
N SER A 232 0.92 -3.68 6.79
CA SER A 232 0.48 -5.07 6.93
C SER A 232 -0.39 -5.30 8.16
N MET A 233 -0.02 -4.74 9.31
CA MET A 233 -0.76 -4.91 10.56
C MET A 233 -2.09 -4.16 10.52
N ARG A 234 -2.07 -2.88 10.13
CA ARG A 234 -3.25 -2.03 10.10
C ARG A 234 -4.27 -2.50 9.07
N THR A 235 -3.83 -3.02 7.92
CA THR A 235 -4.73 -3.63 6.94
C THR A 235 -5.48 -4.80 7.55
N GLN A 236 -4.80 -5.70 8.29
CA GLN A 236 -5.47 -6.82 8.94
C GLN A 236 -6.44 -6.38 10.04
N GLU A 237 -6.07 -5.38 10.84
CA GLU A 237 -6.95 -4.79 11.85
C GLU A 237 -8.23 -4.24 11.21
N LEU A 238 -8.10 -3.48 10.11
CA LEU A 238 -9.23 -2.92 9.37
C LEU A 238 -10.13 -4.01 8.80
N LEU A 239 -9.55 -5.05 8.19
CA LEU A 239 -10.32 -6.16 7.65
C LEU A 239 -11.06 -6.95 8.74
N ALA A 240 -10.51 -7.04 9.95
CA ALA A 240 -11.18 -7.68 11.08
C ALA A 240 -12.42 -6.90 11.58
N THR A 241 -12.58 -5.64 11.19
CA THR A 241 -13.78 -4.83 11.52
C THR A 241 -14.91 -4.95 10.50
N LEU A 242 -14.66 -5.60 9.36
CA LEU A 242 -15.70 -5.81 8.35
C LEU A 242 -16.80 -6.74 8.90
N PRO A 243 -18.08 -6.49 8.57
CA PRO A 243 -19.16 -7.39 8.93
C PRO A 243 -19.03 -8.71 8.16
N ALA A 244 -19.69 -9.77 8.62
CA ALA A 244 -19.79 -11.02 7.87
C ALA A 244 -20.36 -10.78 6.45
N LEU A 245 -19.92 -11.56 5.46
CA LEU A 245 -20.35 -11.36 4.08
C LEU A 245 -21.77 -11.91 3.86
N GLU A 246 -22.75 -11.04 4.12
CA GLU A 246 -24.17 -11.26 3.87
C GLU A 246 -24.58 -10.60 2.56
N ILE A 247 -25.05 -11.40 1.60
CA ILE A 247 -25.57 -10.93 0.32
C ILE A 247 -27.07 -11.24 0.33
N PRO A 248 -27.95 -10.23 0.47
CA PRO A 248 -29.38 -10.45 0.44
C PRO A 248 -29.77 -11.13 -0.88
N GLU A 249 -30.50 -12.24 -0.80
CA GLU A 249 -31.09 -12.85 -1.99
C GLU A 249 -32.06 -11.84 -2.62
N GLY A 250 -31.87 -11.57 -3.91
CA GLY A 250 -32.77 -10.70 -4.67
C GLY A 250 -34.19 -11.28 -4.66
N LYS A 251 -35.18 -10.44 -4.39
CA LYS A 251 -36.53 -10.69 -4.89
C LYS A 251 -36.56 -10.49 -6.40
#